data_AF-A0A9C7PV26-F1
#
_entry.id   AF-A0A9C7PV26-F1
#
_cell.length_a   1.000
_cell.length_b   1.000
_cell.length_c   1.000
_cell.angle_alpha   90.00
_cell.angle_beta   90.00
_cell.angle_gamma   90.00
#
_symmetry.space_group_name_H-M   'P 1'
#
loop_
_entity.id
_entity.type
_entity.pdbx_description
1 polymer ?
#
loop_
_entity_poly.entity_id
_entity_poly.type
_entity_poly.pdbx_seq_one_letter_code
_entity_poly.pdbx_strand_id
1 'polypeptide(L)'
;MGSSETLPDNFGKGGWKICFKTEPPATCGNGVLKINFHSDYNRIPHPDKTVEDTVKDMWKRRNEANPKMWNALKFRVDSYTTFQAQGSSVVVKLNLGLTDYATYQSSSSLASPLTFFQSPEEGSPERHLPLPLGNAGIVLTCDNFIILLERSEQVGEGAGRWVLPGGHPEPSHVNIKDDLQTQSYEGTRDMCLSIERELYNSIIMEVTEEVGLKPSELSTLHMLGMVQRERDKRPVLVGHTRITLSKSEIEARFCCQSIHTEANRILFCNIRQVEKFFQENEKIMPEHRGALQLYFESSLFQEDWKLCDEK
;
A
#
# COMPACT_ATOMS: atom_id res chain seq x y z
N MET A 1 -19.92 -32.31 15.35
CA MET A 1 -19.95 -30.83 15.19
C MET A 1 -18.50 -30.39 15.23
N GLY A 2 -17.89 -30.28 14.04
CA GLY A 2 -16.45 -30.03 13.89
C GLY A 2 -16.15 -28.56 14.06
N SER A 3 -15.52 -28.21 15.18
CA SER A 3 -14.86 -26.94 15.38
C SER A 3 -13.56 -26.92 14.56
N SER A 4 -13.61 -26.42 13.32
CA SER A 4 -12.39 -26.20 12.53
C SER A 4 -11.81 -24.82 12.86
N GLU A 5 -10.84 -24.86 13.76
CA GLU A 5 -9.61 -24.06 13.76
C GLU A 5 -9.71 -22.66 13.13
N THR A 6 -9.95 -21.67 13.98
CA THR A 6 -9.55 -20.29 13.70
C THR A 6 -8.03 -20.25 13.54
N LEU A 7 -7.56 -19.91 12.33
CA LEU A 7 -6.14 -19.68 12.04
C LEU A 7 -5.54 -18.70 13.07
N PRO A 8 -4.32 -18.94 13.59
CA PRO A 8 -3.69 -18.02 14.51
C PRO A 8 -3.49 -16.65 13.85
N ASP A 9 -4.01 -15.62 14.51
CA ASP A 9 -3.87 -14.22 14.10
C ASP A 9 -2.42 -13.76 14.29
N ASN A 10 -1.56 -14.12 13.34
CA ASN A 10 -0.20 -13.60 13.22
C ASN A 10 -0.17 -12.18 12.64
N PHE A 11 -1.31 -11.55 12.38
CA PHE A 11 -1.37 -10.22 11.78
C PHE A 11 -1.34 -9.11 12.84
N GLY A 12 -0.49 -9.24 13.87
CA GLY A 12 -0.37 -8.25 14.94
C GLY A 12 0.99 -8.12 15.60
N LYS A 13 1.99 -8.89 15.18
CA LYS A 13 3.38 -8.74 15.60
C LYS A 13 4.28 -8.86 14.37
N GLY A 14 4.58 -7.74 13.74
CA GLY A 14 5.48 -7.64 12.61
C GLY A 14 6.06 -6.24 12.54
N GLY A 15 7.34 -6.12 12.22
CA GLY A 15 7.96 -4.83 12.00
C GLY A 15 7.68 -4.29 10.61
N TRP A 16 8.13 -3.06 10.40
CA TRP A 16 8.14 -2.39 9.11
C TRP A 16 9.50 -1.75 8.91
N LYS A 17 9.84 -1.48 7.65
CA LYS A 17 11.02 -0.72 7.25
C LYS A 17 10.58 0.48 6.43
N ILE A 18 11.13 1.66 6.72
CA ILE A 18 11.07 2.79 5.78
C ILE A 18 12.09 2.52 4.68
N CYS A 19 11.63 2.40 3.44
CA CYS A 19 12.47 2.14 2.28
C CYS A 19 13.18 3.41 1.81
N PHE A 20 12.40 4.46 1.57
CA PHE A 20 12.89 5.78 1.21
C PHE A 20 11.90 6.86 1.66
N LYS A 21 12.41 8.08 1.75
CA LYS A 21 11.64 9.30 1.96
C LYS A 21 11.84 10.21 0.76
N THR A 22 10.79 10.89 0.32
CA THR A 22 10.88 12.02 -0.60
C THR A 22 10.84 13.29 0.23
N GLU A 23 11.95 14.03 0.22
CA GLU A 23 12.10 15.27 0.96
C GLU A 23 12.63 16.33 -0.01
N PRO A 24 11.90 17.44 -0.25
CA PRO A 24 10.51 17.66 0.17
C PRO A 24 9.54 16.62 -0.44
N PRO A 25 8.36 16.40 0.16
CA PRO A 25 7.35 15.50 -0.37
C PRO A 25 7.01 15.75 -1.84
N ALA A 26 6.89 14.67 -2.61
CA ALA A 26 6.76 14.76 -4.06
C ALA A 26 5.31 15.02 -4.48
N THR A 27 5.13 15.90 -5.47
CA THR A 27 3.86 16.04 -6.18
C THR A 27 3.96 15.36 -7.55
N CYS A 28 2.83 14.89 -8.07
CA CYS A 28 2.79 14.17 -9.35
C CYS A 28 3.45 15.01 -10.47
N GLY A 29 4.40 14.42 -11.20
CA GLY A 29 5.06 15.06 -12.33
C GLY A 29 6.14 16.09 -11.97
N ASN A 30 6.46 16.30 -10.69
CA ASN A 30 7.54 17.21 -10.28
C ASN A 30 8.95 16.63 -10.53
N GLY A 31 9.04 15.38 -10.99
CA GLY A 31 10.29 14.70 -11.32
C GLY A 31 11.04 14.08 -10.13
N VAL A 32 10.48 14.14 -8.91
CA VAL A 32 11.03 13.50 -7.73
C VAL A 32 10.82 11.99 -7.77
N LEU A 33 9.62 11.51 -8.12
CA LEU A 33 9.36 10.08 -8.31
C LEU A 33 9.48 9.74 -9.80
N LYS A 34 10.41 8.86 -10.15
CA LYS A 34 10.64 8.39 -11.52
C LYS A 34 10.37 6.90 -11.62
N ILE A 35 9.65 6.50 -12.66
CA ILE A 35 9.33 5.09 -12.91
C ILE A 35 10.29 4.51 -13.95
N ASN A 36 10.73 3.29 -13.69
CA ASN A 36 11.43 2.44 -14.63
C ASN A 36 10.71 1.11 -14.72
N PHE A 37 10.00 0.90 -15.82
CA PHE A 37 9.14 -0.26 -15.99
C PHE A 37 9.78 -1.24 -16.97
N HIS A 38 10.01 -2.48 -16.55
CA HIS A 38 10.70 -3.48 -17.39
C HIS A 38 10.34 -4.90 -16.97
N SER A 39 10.36 -5.83 -17.93
CA SER A 39 10.07 -7.25 -17.68
C SER A 39 11.09 -7.95 -16.78
N ASP A 40 12.36 -7.51 -16.76
CA ASP A 40 13.39 -8.01 -15.82
C ASP A 40 13.04 -7.75 -14.34
N TYR A 41 12.12 -6.82 -14.08
CA TYR A 41 11.64 -6.51 -12.74
C TYR A 41 10.40 -7.35 -12.36
N ASN A 42 10.00 -8.29 -13.20
CA ASN A 42 8.92 -9.23 -12.90
C ASN A 42 9.35 -10.24 -11.84
N ARG A 43 8.36 -10.89 -11.25
CA ARG A 43 8.63 -12.03 -10.37
C ARG A 43 9.32 -13.13 -11.16
N ILE A 44 10.41 -13.66 -10.63
CA ILE A 44 11.08 -14.84 -11.20
C ILE A 44 10.45 -16.08 -10.54
N PRO A 45 9.88 -17.02 -11.30
CA PRO A 45 9.38 -18.28 -10.73
C PRO A 45 10.45 -18.98 -9.90
N HIS A 46 10.05 -19.58 -8.79
CA HIS A 46 10.96 -20.35 -7.95
C HIS A 46 11.52 -21.56 -8.73
N PRO A 47 12.81 -21.89 -8.59
CA PRO A 47 13.45 -22.97 -9.36
C PRO A 47 12.89 -24.36 -8.99
N ASP A 48 12.50 -24.56 -7.73
CA ASP A 48 11.74 -25.75 -7.32
C ASP A 48 10.27 -25.62 -7.77
N LYS A 49 9.89 -26.47 -8.72
CA LYS A 49 8.51 -26.57 -9.25
C LYS A 49 7.48 -26.85 -8.16
N THR A 50 7.84 -27.55 -7.08
CA THR A 50 6.93 -27.88 -5.98
C THR A 50 6.42 -26.62 -5.28
N VAL A 51 7.28 -25.60 -5.14
CA VAL A 51 6.92 -24.30 -4.58
C VAL A 51 5.87 -23.62 -5.46
N GLU A 52 6.09 -23.59 -6.78
CA GLU A 52 5.17 -22.99 -7.74
C GLU A 52 3.85 -23.75 -7.87
N ASP A 53 3.88 -25.08 -7.86
CA ASP A 53 2.67 -25.92 -7.86
C ASP A 53 1.85 -25.71 -6.58
N THR A 54 2.51 -25.56 -5.44
CA THR A 54 1.83 -25.26 -4.15
C THR A 54 1.10 -23.92 -4.21
N VAL A 55 1.73 -22.88 -4.75
CA VAL A 55 1.10 -21.56 -4.95
C VAL A 55 -0.14 -21.67 -5.85
N LYS A 56 -0.04 -22.41 -6.96
CA LYS A 56 -1.17 -22.64 -7.88
C LYS A 56 -2.31 -23.42 -7.21
N ASP A 57 -1.98 -24.45 -6.44
CA ASP A 57 -2.96 -25.26 -5.71
C ASP A 57 -3.68 -24.45 -4.62
N MET A 58 -2.96 -23.58 -3.91
CA MET A 58 -3.55 -22.67 -2.93
C MET A 58 -4.54 -21.70 -3.59
N TRP A 59 -4.16 -21.11 -4.72
CA TRP A 59 -5.08 -20.25 -5.49
C TRP A 59 -6.31 -21.03 -5.95
N LYS A 60 -6.12 -22.24 -6.52
CA LYS A 60 -7.22 -23.09 -6.98
C LYS A 60 -8.23 -23.36 -5.86
N ARG A 61 -7.77 -23.80 -4.68
CA ARG A 61 -8.65 -24.06 -3.52
C ARG A 61 -9.39 -22.79 -3.07
N ARG A 62 -8.71 -21.64 -3.09
CA ARG A 62 -9.33 -20.36 -2.71
C ARG A 62 -10.40 -19.93 -3.72
N ASN A 63 -10.15 -20.10 -5.00
CA ASN A 63 -11.11 -19.80 -6.06
C ASN A 63 -12.32 -20.76 -6.03
N GLU A 64 -12.11 -22.04 -5.69
CA GLU A 64 -13.19 -23.01 -5.47
C GLU A 64 -14.06 -22.62 -4.26
N ALA A 65 -13.45 -22.10 -3.19
CA ALA A 65 -14.17 -21.64 -1.99
C ALA A 65 -14.90 -20.30 -2.20
N ASN A 66 -14.36 -19.42 -3.06
CA ASN A 66 -14.98 -18.16 -3.43
C ASN A 66 -14.94 -17.94 -4.95
N PRO A 67 -15.92 -18.47 -5.70
CA PRO A 67 -15.96 -18.38 -7.16
C PRO A 67 -16.09 -16.97 -7.73
N LYS A 68 -16.33 -15.96 -6.88
CA LYS A 68 -16.37 -14.56 -7.27
C LYS A 68 -14.98 -13.93 -7.35
N MET A 69 -13.92 -14.61 -6.92
CA MET A 69 -12.57 -14.10 -7.06
C MET A 69 -12.09 -14.23 -8.50
N TRP A 70 -11.32 -13.26 -8.97
CA TRP A 70 -10.62 -13.34 -10.25
C TRP A 70 -9.16 -12.96 -10.05
N ASN A 71 -8.30 -13.44 -10.95
CA ASN A 71 -6.92 -13.01 -10.99
C ASN A 71 -6.82 -11.66 -11.74
N ALA A 72 -5.90 -10.81 -11.32
CA ALA A 72 -5.63 -9.52 -11.94
C ALA A 72 -4.13 -9.21 -11.84
N LEU A 73 -3.59 -8.48 -12.82
CA LEU A 73 -2.22 -7.98 -12.74
C LEU A 73 -2.05 -6.97 -11.61
N LYS A 74 -0.83 -6.91 -11.08
CA LYS A 74 -0.39 -5.91 -10.11
C LYS A 74 0.99 -5.39 -10.51
N PHE A 75 1.28 -4.13 -10.21
CA PHE A 75 2.66 -3.66 -10.26
C PHE A 75 3.49 -4.37 -9.19
N ARG A 76 4.65 -4.90 -9.58
CA ARG A 76 5.64 -5.48 -8.66
C ARG A 76 6.74 -4.46 -8.42
N VAL A 77 7.12 -4.23 -7.16
CA VAL A 77 8.35 -3.50 -6.87
C VAL A 77 9.52 -4.46 -6.86
N ASP A 78 10.49 -4.22 -7.73
CA ASP A 78 11.75 -4.95 -7.71
C ASP A 78 12.77 -4.26 -6.81
N SER A 79 13.00 -2.98 -7.05
CA SER A 79 14.03 -2.21 -6.37
C SER A 79 13.77 -0.71 -6.49
N TYR A 80 14.52 0.09 -5.72
CA TYR A 80 14.50 1.54 -5.82
C TYR A 80 15.92 2.09 -5.67
N THR A 81 16.17 3.24 -6.26
CA THR A 81 17.42 3.99 -6.06
C THR A 81 17.10 5.44 -5.74
N THR A 82 17.85 6.01 -4.80
CA THR A 82 17.71 7.41 -4.35
C THR A 82 18.91 8.22 -4.79
N PHE A 83 18.67 9.42 -5.30
CA PHE A 83 19.69 10.36 -5.76
C PHE A 83 19.51 11.69 -5.03
N GLN A 84 20.60 12.29 -4.59
CA GLN A 84 20.59 13.67 -4.10
C GLN A 84 20.54 14.61 -5.31
N ALA A 85 19.51 15.42 -5.41
CA ALA A 85 19.40 16.50 -6.38
C ALA A 85 19.95 17.81 -5.80
N GLN A 86 20.05 18.85 -6.63
CA GLN A 86 20.43 20.19 -6.17
C GLN A 86 19.41 20.69 -5.13
N GLY A 87 19.88 21.24 -4.01
CA GLY A 87 19.02 21.86 -2.99
C GLY A 87 18.48 20.93 -1.90
N SER A 88 19.15 19.80 -1.63
CA SER A 88 18.76 18.78 -0.62
C SER A 88 17.56 17.90 -0.99
N SER A 89 17.05 18.02 -2.21
CA SER A 89 15.92 17.21 -2.66
C SER A 89 16.33 15.77 -2.97
N VAL A 90 15.54 14.79 -2.52
CA VAL A 90 15.77 13.37 -2.83
C VAL A 90 14.94 12.96 -4.04
N VAL A 91 15.57 12.59 -5.15
CA VAL A 91 14.92 11.98 -6.32
C VAL A 91 14.96 10.46 -6.18
N VAL A 92 13.85 9.79 -6.46
CA VAL A 92 13.69 8.35 -6.34
C VAL A 92 13.39 7.77 -7.72
N LYS A 93 14.14 6.74 -8.13
CA LYS A 93 13.81 5.89 -9.26
C LYS A 93 13.27 4.56 -8.73
N LEU A 94 12.01 4.26 -9.04
CA LEU A 94 11.33 3.02 -8.67
C LEU A 94 11.32 2.06 -9.85
N ASN A 95 11.94 0.89 -9.69
CA ASN A 95 11.98 -0.16 -10.70
C ASN A 95 10.76 -1.08 -10.51
N LEU A 96 9.87 -1.07 -11.50
CA LEU A 96 8.60 -1.78 -11.46
C LEU A 96 8.53 -2.86 -12.53
N GLY A 97 8.02 -4.01 -12.16
CA GLY A 97 7.59 -5.07 -13.08
C GLY A 97 6.11 -5.38 -12.87
N LEU A 98 5.73 -6.59 -13.25
CA LEU A 98 4.41 -7.15 -13.08
C LEU A 98 4.44 -8.39 -12.18
N THR A 99 3.38 -8.54 -11.41
CA THR A 99 2.98 -9.76 -10.72
C THR A 99 1.46 -9.91 -10.85
N ASP A 100 0.86 -10.84 -10.12
CA ASP A 100 -0.57 -11.09 -10.15
C ASP A 100 -1.14 -11.33 -8.76
N TYR A 101 -2.44 -11.07 -8.65
CA TYR A 101 -3.21 -11.20 -7.42
C TYR A 101 -3.25 -12.64 -6.90
N ALA A 102 -3.33 -13.64 -7.79
CA ALA A 102 -3.36 -15.04 -7.42
C ALA A 102 -2.09 -15.48 -6.67
N THR A 103 -0.93 -15.11 -7.19
CA THR A 103 0.37 -15.37 -6.58
C THR A 103 0.49 -14.61 -5.26
N TYR A 104 0.08 -13.34 -5.22
CA TYR A 104 0.06 -12.55 -3.99
C TYR A 104 -0.78 -13.23 -2.90
N GLN A 105 -2.06 -13.48 -3.16
CA GLN A 105 -2.99 -14.05 -2.19
C GLN A 105 -2.55 -15.41 -1.66
N SER A 106 -1.95 -16.23 -2.52
CA SER A 106 -1.42 -17.53 -2.13
C SER A 106 -0.18 -17.37 -1.26
N SER A 107 0.78 -16.52 -1.65
CA SER A 107 2.00 -16.29 -0.88
C SER A 107 1.74 -15.61 0.48
N SER A 108 0.86 -14.62 0.55
CA SER A 108 0.55 -13.85 1.77
C SER A 108 -0.15 -14.69 2.84
N SER A 109 -0.76 -15.81 2.43
CA SER A 109 -1.41 -16.78 3.30
C SER A 109 -0.45 -17.78 3.94
N LEU A 110 0.81 -17.83 3.50
CA LEU A 110 1.82 -18.69 4.10
C LEU A 110 2.27 -18.14 5.46
N ALA A 111 2.55 -19.02 6.42
CA ALA A 111 3.01 -18.60 7.74
C ALA A 111 4.32 -17.78 7.66
N SER A 112 5.28 -18.24 6.85
CA SER A 112 6.54 -17.56 6.58
C SER A 112 6.83 -17.55 5.07
N PRO A 113 6.39 -16.52 4.33
CA PRO A 113 6.62 -16.43 2.88
C PRO A 113 8.12 -16.40 2.54
N LEU A 114 8.94 -15.67 3.31
CA LEU A 114 10.38 -15.58 3.06
C LEU A 114 11.08 -16.93 3.15
N THR A 115 10.75 -17.73 4.16
CA THR A 115 11.32 -19.08 4.31
C THR A 115 10.81 -20.01 3.21
N PHE A 116 9.53 -19.91 2.85
CA PHE A 116 8.91 -20.76 1.83
C PHE A 116 9.50 -20.54 0.43
N PHE A 117 9.84 -19.29 0.09
CA PHE A 117 10.45 -18.91 -1.20
C PHE A 117 11.98 -18.86 -1.17
N GLN A 118 12.62 -19.34 -0.09
CA GLN A 118 14.08 -19.38 -0.02
C GLN A 118 14.63 -20.51 -0.91
N SER A 119 15.38 -20.12 -1.93
CA SER A 119 16.18 -21.05 -2.73
C SER A 119 17.56 -21.23 -2.10
N PRO A 120 18.12 -22.44 -1.99
CA PRO A 120 19.51 -22.65 -1.58
C PRO A 120 20.51 -22.19 -2.64
N GLU A 121 20.12 -22.23 -3.92
CA GLU A 121 20.99 -21.95 -5.07
C GLU A 121 20.91 -20.48 -5.51
N GLU A 122 19.80 -19.82 -5.21
CA GLU A 122 19.54 -18.44 -5.64
C GLU A 122 19.40 -17.53 -4.41
N GLY A 123 20.05 -16.35 -4.46
CA GLY A 123 20.28 -15.51 -3.29
C GLY A 123 19.03 -15.06 -2.51
N SER A 124 18.53 -13.85 -2.81
CA SER A 124 17.44 -13.24 -2.03
C SER A 124 16.08 -13.86 -2.38
N PRO A 125 15.26 -14.32 -1.41
CA PRO A 125 13.92 -14.87 -1.68
C PRO A 125 12.95 -13.87 -2.32
N GLU A 126 13.20 -12.56 -2.17
CA GLU A 126 12.40 -11.46 -2.69
C GLU A 126 12.20 -11.49 -4.21
N ARG A 127 13.15 -12.04 -4.96
CA ARG A 127 13.01 -12.21 -6.42
C ARG A 127 11.91 -13.20 -6.81
N HIS A 128 11.60 -14.15 -5.93
CA HIS A 128 10.54 -15.14 -6.11
C HIS A 128 9.21 -14.73 -5.50
N LEU A 129 9.21 -13.71 -4.65
CA LEU A 129 8.01 -13.14 -4.06
C LEU A 129 7.30 -12.19 -5.06
N PRO A 130 5.95 -12.13 -5.01
CA PRO A 130 5.18 -11.29 -5.91
C PRO A 130 5.41 -9.79 -5.65
N LEU A 131 5.61 -9.39 -4.39
CA LEU A 131 5.87 -8.01 -3.96
C LEU A 131 4.95 -6.96 -4.64
N PRO A 132 3.62 -7.16 -4.62
CA PRO A 132 2.72 -6.21 -5.25
C PRO A 132 2.79 -4.87 -4.53
N LEU A 133 2.87 -3.80 -5.30
CA LEU A 133 2.86 -2.44 -4.81
C LEU A 133 1.49 -2.10 -4.24
N GLY A 134 1.42 -1.92 -2.92
CA GLY A 134 0.26 -1.31 -2.27
C GLY A 134 0.40 0.20 -2.17
N ASN A 135 -0.66 0.87 -1.73
CA ASN A 135 -0.64 2.28 -1.41
C ASN A 135 -1.39 2.57 -0.09
N ALA A 136 -1.10 3.71 0.53
CA ALA A 136 -1.76 4.19 1.73
C ALA A 136 -1.81 5.73 1.72
N GLY A 137 -2.98 6.30 1.98
CA GLY A 137 -3.24 7.72 2.06
C GLY A 137 -3.40 8.20 3.50
N ILE A 138 -2.57 9.13 3.93
CA ILE A 138 -2.73 9.87 5.18
C ILE A 138 -3.64 11.05 4.88
N VAL A 139 -4.85 11.01 5.42
CA VAL A 139 -5.89 12.02 5.22
C VAL A 139 -6.02 12.85 6.47
N LEU A 140 -5.65 14.14 6.38
CA LEU A 140 -5.68 15.08 7.50
C LEU A 140 -6.88 16.02 7.40
N THR A 141 -7.75 16.00 8.40
CA THR A 141 -8.92 16.88 8.48
C THR A 141 -8.53 18.35 8.69
N CYS A 142 -9.46 19.28 8.46
CA CYS A 142 -9.20 20.72 8.63
C CYS A 142 -8.98 21.13 10.10
N ASP A 143 -9.38 20.26 11.04
CA ASP A 143 -9.19 20.31 12.49
C ASP A 143 -8.12 19.33 13.00
N ASN A 144 -7.24 18.86 12.10
CA ASN A 144 -5.97 18.19 12.39
C ASN A 144 -6.08 16.79 13.03
N PHE A 145 -7.00 15.98 12.50
CA PHE A 145 -7.10 14.56 12.79
C PHE A 145 -6.75 13.73 11.56
N ILE A 146 -5.92 12.70 11.74
CA ILE A 146 -5.68 11.67 10.72
C ILE A 146 -6.79 10.63 10.79
N ILE A 147 -7.30 10.23 9.63
CA ILE A 147 -8.36 9.23 9.50
C ILE A 147 -7.76 7.81 9.35
N LEU A 148 -8.29 6.87 10.12
CA LEU A 148 -8.05 5.43 9.99
C LEU A 148 -9.38 4.68 9.89
N LEU A 149 -9.36 3.53 9.23
CA LEU A 149 -10.51 2.67 8.99
C LEU A 149 -10.29 1.28 9.60
N GLU A 150 -11.32 0.72 10.23
CA GLU A 150 -11.29 -0.67 10.70
C GLU A 150 -11.73 -1.58 9.58
N ARG A 151 -10.84 -2.48 9.16
CA ARG A 151 -11.12 -3.44 8.09
C ARG A 151 -12.24 -4.40 8.49
N SER A 152 -13.18 -4.63 7.57
CA SER A 152 -14.31 -5.54 7.81
C SER A 152 -13.86 -6.98 8.06
N GLU A 153 -14.70 -7.80 8.68
CA GLU A 153 -14.42 -9.23 8.90
C GLU A 153 -14.42 -10.06 7.59
N GLN A 154 -14.84 -9.46 6.48
CA GLN A 154 -14.99 -10.13 5.18
C GLN A 154 -13.76 -9.96 4.28
N VAL A 155 -12.77 -9.17 4.69
CA VAL A 155 -11.56 -8.94 3.90
C VAL A 155 -10.62 -10.15 3.95
N GLY A 156 -9.84 -10.35 2.90
CA GLY A 156 -8.87 -11.45 2.81
C GLY A 156 -7.64 -11.31 3.71
N GLU A 157 -7.43 -10.14 4.32
CA GLU A 157 -6.24 -9.83 5.14
C GLU A 157 -6.55 -8.74 6.17
N GLY A 158 -6.15 -8.92 7.43
CA GLY A 158 -6.19 -7.87 8.45
C GLY A 158 -7.58 -7.51 8.97
N ALA A 159 -8.52 -8.45 8.98
CA ALA A 159 -9.86 -8.26 9.58
C ALA A 159 -9.76 -7.67 11.00
N GLY A 160 -10.59 -6.67 11.31
CA GLY A 160 -10.62 -5.98 12.61
C GLY A 160 -9.37 -5.15 12.95
N ARG A 161 -8.45 -4.97 11.99
CA ARG A 161 -7.26 -4.13 12.14
C ARG A 161 -7.54 -2.71 11.64
N TRP A 162 -6.81 -1.75 12.21
CA TRP A 162 -6.83 -0.37 11.76
C TRP A 162 -5.85 -0.15 10.61
N VAL A 163 -6.31 0.51 9.56
CA VAL A 163 -5.50 0.88 8.39
C VAL A 163 -5.74 2.33 8.02
N LEU A 164 -4.79 2.90 7.29
CA LEU A 164 -5.02 4.12 6.53
C LEU A 164 -5.82 3.77 5.27
N PRO A 165 -6.63 4.69 4.74
CA PRO A 165 -7.29 4.47 3.46
C PRO A 165 -6.30 4.12 2.36
N GLY A 166 -6.62 3.17 1.48
CA GLY A 166 -5.71 2.75 0.42
C GLY A 166 -5.93 1.33 -0.10
N GLY A 167 -5.27 1.04 -1.21
CA GLY A 167 -5.38 -0.24 -1.90
C GLY A 167 -4.17 -0.50 -2.81
N HIS A 168 -4.42 -0.67 -4.10
CA HIS A 168 -3.37 -1.00 -5.07
C HIS A 168 -3.55 -0.26 -6.40
N PRO A 169 -2.50 0.38 -6.94
CA PRO A 169 -2.52 0.83 -8.34
C PRO A 169 -2.66 -0.36 -9.30
N GLU A 170 -3.51 -0.22 -10.30
CA GLU A 170 -3.83 -1.31 -11.23
C GLU A 170 -3.20 -1.06 -12.61
N PRO A 171 -2.41 -2.02 -13.16
CA PRO A 171 -1.85 -1.89 -14.51
C PRO A 171 -2.91 -1.65 -15.61
N SER A 172 -4.12 -2.20 -15.43
CA SER A 172 -5.23 -2.01 -16.38
C SER A 172 -5.68 -0.55 -16.50
N HIS A 173 -5.55 0.27 -15.45
CA HIS A 173 -5.92 1.69 -15.49
C HIS A 173 -5.01 2.53 -16.38
N VAL A 174 -3.82 2.00 -16.71
CA VAL A 174 -2.86 2.62 -17.63
C VAL A 174 -2.68 1.83 -18.92
N ASN A 175 -3.68 1.02 -19.28
CA ASN A 175 -3.73 0.19 -20.51
C ASN A 175 -2.60 -0.85 -20.63
N ILE A 176 -2.01 -1.28 -19.51
CA ILE A 176 -1.10 -2.42 -19.49
C ILE A 176 -1.96 -3.69 -19.44
N LYS A 177 -1.79 -4.54 -20.44
CA LYS A 177 -2.58 -5.76 -20.66
C LYS A 177 -1.95 -6.98 -20.01
N ASP A 178 -2.78 -7.97 -19.69
CA ASP A 178 -2.38 -9.21 -19.02
C ASP A 178 -1.32 -10.03 -19.79
N ASP A 179 -1.30 -9.94 -21.12
CA ASP A 179 -0.36 -10.68 -21.97
C ASP A 179 1.10 -10.27 -21.76
N LEU A 180 1.35 -9.03 -21.31
CA LEU A 180 2.69 -8.52 -21.00
C LEU A 180 3.38 -9.31 -19.89
N GLN A 181 2.65 -9.95 -18.98
CA GLN A 181 3.28 -10.74 -17.91
C GLN A 181 4.15 -11.90 -18.46
N THR A 182 3.84 -12.37 -19.66
CA THR A 182 4.53 -13.50 -20.32
C THR A 182 5.49 -13.08 -21.44
N GLN A 183 5.59 -11.78 -21.72
CA GLN A 183 6.40 -11.23 -22.81
C GLN A 183 7.53 -10.35 -22.27
N SER A 184 8.61 -10.23 -23.02
CA SER A 184 9.64 -9.24 -22.74
C SER A 184 9.12 -7.85 -23.10
N TYR A 185 9.32 -6.87 -22.22
CA TYR A 185 8.96 -5.48 -22.46
C TYR A 185 9.89 -4.50 -21.77
N GLU A 186 10.02 -3.33 -22.38
CA GLU A 186 10.66 -2.15 -21.83
C GLU A 186 9.66 -0.99 -21.88
N GLY A 187 9.43 -0.35 -20.74
CA GLY A 187 8.49 0.76 -20.61
C GLY A 187 8.97 1.98 -21.39
N THR A 188 8.14 2.48 -22.30
CA THR A 188 8.39 3.76 -22.96
C THR A 188 8.25 4.89 -21.95
N ARG A 189 8.78 6.06 -22.28
CA ARG A 189 8.63 7.26 -21.45
C ARG A 189 7.16 7.55 -21.10
N ASP A 190 6.26 7.44 -22.07
CA ASP A 190 4.83 7.71 -21.87
C ASP A 190 4.16 6.67 -20.98
N MET A 191 4.57 5.39 -21.08
CA MET A 191 4.14 4.35 -20.14
C MET A 191 4.60 4.67 -18.72
N CYS A 192 5.88 4.99 -18.53
CA CYS A 192 6.42 5.34 -17.22
C CYS A 192 5.73 6.57 -16.59
N LEU A 193 5.42 7.60 -17.40
CA LEU A 193 4.65 8.77 -16.94
C LEU A 193 3.19 8.42 -16.60
N SER A 194 2.58 7.51 -17.36
CA SER A 194 1.21 7.05 -17.08
C SER A 194 1.16 6.23 -15.80
N ILE A 195 2.14 5.34 -15.59
CA ILE A 195 2.28 4.58 -14.34
C ILE A 195 2.48 5.55 -13.17
N GLU A 196 3.38 6.54 -13.28
CA GLU A 196 3.57 7.55 -12.22
C GLU A 196 2.24 8.18 -11.83
N ARG A 197 1.45 8.66 -12.80
CA ARG A 197 0.13 9.25 -12.56
C ARG A 197 -0.82 8.27 -11.86
N GLU A 198 -0.83 7.00 -12.26
CA GLU A 198 -1.64 5.97 -11.61
C GLU A 198 -1.25 5.75 -10.14
N LEU A 199 0.04 5.85 -9.79
CA LEU A 199 0.45 5.72 -8.39
C LEU A 199 -0.14 6.83 -7.50
N TYR A 200 -0.32 8.04 -8.03
CA TYR A 200 -1.01 9.13 -7.31
C TYR A 200 -2.53 9.00 -7.40
N ASN A 201 -3.07 8.73 -8.59
CA ASN A 201 -4.51 8.66 -8.83
C ASN A 201 -5.15 7.52 -8.03
N SER A 202 -4.49 6.36 -7.93
CA SER A 202 -4.98 5.25 -7.11
C SER A 202 -5.12 5.65 -5.64
N ILE A 203 -4.16 6.37 -5.05
CA ILE A 203 -4.30 6.86 -3.66
C ILE A 203 -5.47 7.84 -3.54
N ILE A 204 -5.60 8.77 -4.48
CA ILE A 204 -6.70 9.76 -4.48
C ILE A 204 -8.05 9.04 -4.56
N MET A 205 -8.18 8.07 -5.47
CA MET A 205 -9.39 7.28 -5.68
C MET A 205 -9.77 6.52 -4.41
N GLU A 206 -8.85 5.74 -3.84
CA GLU A 206 -9.09 4.95 -2.61
C GLU A 206 -9.48 5.88 -1.45
N VAL A 207 -8.77 6.99 -1.25
CA VAL A 207 -9.12 7.98 -0.23
C VAL A 207 -10.51 8.57 -0.48
N THR A 208 -10.87 8.90 -1.72
CA THR A 208 -12.19 9.46 -2.02
C THR A 208 -13.31 8.46 -1.83
N GLU A 209 -13.10 7.20 -2.20
CA GLU A 209 -14.12 6.16 -2.13
C GLU A 209 -14.31 5.66 -0.71
N GLU A 210 -13.23 5.33 -0.01
CA GLU A 210 -13.29 4.74 1.34
C GLU A 210 -13.68 5.75 2.43
N VAL A 211 -13.31 7.03 2.26
CA VAL A 211 -13.68 8.11 3.20
C VAL A 211 -14.95 8.85 2.76
N GLY A 212 -15.41 8.62 1.52
CA GLY A 212 -16.61 9.24 0.99
C GLY A 212 -16.44 10.74 0.70
N LEU A 213 -15.32 11.11 0.08
CA LEU A 213 -14.96 12.49 -0.26
C LEU A 213 -15.25 12.81 -1.73
N LYS A 214 -15.48 14.10 -2.01
CA LYS A 214 -15.51 14.64 -3.38
C LYS A 214 -14.10 15.11 -3.76
N PRO A 215 -13.67 15.04 -5.03
CA PRO A 215 -12.37 15.53 -5.46
C PRO A 215 -12.06 16.98 -5.05
N SER A 216 -13.07 17.86 -5.01
CA SER A 216 -12.93 19.26 -4.59
C SER A 216 -12.67 19.47 -3.10
N GLU A 217 -12.84 18.43 -2.28
CA GLU A 217 -12.61 18.45 -0.83
C GLU A 217 -11.16 18.06 -0.48
N LEU A 218 -10.37 17.58 -1.45
CA LEU A 218 -8.96 17.20 -1.25
C LEU A 218 -8.03 18.30 -1.72
N SER A 219 -6.96 18.49 -0.95
CA SER A 219 -5.79 19.24 -1.39
C SER A 219 -4.90 18.36 -2.27
N THR A 220 -3.87 18.96 -2.87
CA THR A 220 -2.85 18.23 -3.63
C THR A 220 -2.26 17.08 -2.81
N LEU A 221 -2.21 15.88 -3.42
CA LEU A 221 -1.56 14.72 -2.82
C LEU A 221 -0.03 14.88 -2.88
N HIS A 222 0.62 14.66 -1.74
CA HIS A 222 2.06 14.65 -1.61
C HIS A 222 2.53 13.24 -1.28
N MET A 223 3.35 12.64 -2.15
CA MET A 223 4.03 11.39 -1.84
C MET A 223 5.09 11.65 -0.78
N LEU A 224 5.10 10.84 0.27
CA LEU A 224 6.05 10.93 1.37
C LEU A 224 7.22 9.95 1.21
N GLY A 225 6.96 8.80 0.57
CA GLY A 225 7.94 7.72 0.46
C GLY A 225 7.29 6.35 0.34
N MET A 226 8.08 5.32 0.67
CA MET A 226 7.63 3.92 0.65
C MET A 226 8.05 3.21 1.92
N VAL A 227 7.15 2.39 2.44
CA VAL A 227 7.37 1.51 3.58
C VAL A 227 7.25 0.05 3.13
N GLN A 228 7.84 -0.85 3.88
CA GLN A 228 7.81 -2.28 3.58
C GLN A 228 7.52 -3.07 4.84
N ARG A 229 6.58 -4.01 4.74
CA ARG A 229 6.30 -4.96 5.82
C ARG A 229 7.42 -5.99 5.93
N GLU A 230 7.87 -6.31 7.14
CA GLU A 230 9.01 -7.23 7.30
C GLU A 230 8.68 -8.69 6.96
N ARG A 231 7.46 -9.15 7.25
CA ARG A 231 7.04 -10.55 7.13
C ARG A 231 7.10 -11.08 5.69
N ASP A 232 6.57 -10.31 4.75
CA ASP A 232 6.37 -10.71 3.36
C ASP A 232 7.01 -9.73 2.37
N LYS A 233 7.72 -8.72 2.89
CA LYS A 233 8.38 -7.67 2.11
C LYS A 233 7.42 -6.86 1.25
N ARG A 234 6.11 -6.86 1.54
CA ARG A 234 5.11 -6.10 0.78
C ARG A 234 5.44 -4.60 0.83
N PRO A 235 5.68 -3.96 -0.32
CA PRO A 235 5.95 -2.53 -0.41
C PRO A 235 4.64 -1.72 -0.46
N VAL A 236 4.62 -0.59 0.22
CA VAL A 236 3.48 0.33 0.26
C VAL A 236 3.96 1.76 0.05
N LEU A 237 3.48 2.41 -1.02
CA LEU A 237 3.68 3.85 -1.22
C LEU A 237 2.76 4.64 -0.31
N VAL A 238 3.29 5.73 0.25
CA VAL A 238 2.58 6.53 1.24
C VAL A 238 2.38 7.94 0.71
N GLY A 239 1.12 8.34 0.58
CA GLY A 239 0.72 9.70 0.23
C GLY A 239 0.11 10.45 1.42
N HIS A 240 0.13 11.77 1.37
CA HIS A 240 -0.52 12.66 2.32
C HIS A 240 -1.38 13.69 1.59
N THR A 241 -2.58 13.94 2.09
CA THR A 241 -3.44 15.03 1.64
C THR A 241 -4.24 15.61 2.80
N ARG A 242 -4.54 16.90 2.70
CA ARG A 242 -5.45 17.61 3.60
C ARG A 242 -6.83 17.68 2.98
N ILE A 243 -7.86 17.62 3.82
CA ILE A 243 -9.24 17.83 3.40
C ILE A 243 -9.84 19.08 4.04
N THR A 244 -10.88 19.62 3.40
CA THR A 244 -11.60 20.80 3.89
C THR A 244 -12.56 20.50 5.04
N LEU A 245 -12.92 19.23 5.23
CA LEU A 245 -13.88 18.76 6.23
C LEU A 245 -13.21 18.53 7.59
N SER A 246 -13.98 18.79 8.65
CA SER A 246 -13.63 18.50 10.03
C SER A 246 -13.86 17.03 10.38
N LYS A 247 -13.30 16.58 11.50
CA LYS A 247 -13.58 15.26 12.08
C LYS A 247 -15.10 15.01 12.21
N SER A 248 -15.83 15.96 12.78
CA SER A 248 -17.27 15.81 13.04
C SER A 248 -18.09 15.66 11.74
N GLU A 249 -17.70 16.37 10.68
CA GLU A 249 -18.35 16.26 9.36
C GLU A 249 -18.08 14.90 8.72
N ILE A 250 -16.86 14.38 8.86
CA ILE A 250 -16.51 13.02 8.40
C ILE A 250 -17.24 11.96 9.20
N GLU A 251 -17.31 12.07 10.53
CA GLU A 251 -18.07 11.15 11.38
C GLU A 251 -19.55 11.12 10.98
N ALA A 252 -20.17 12.28 10.78
CA ALA A 252 -21.56 12.38 10.34
C ALA A 252 -21.76 11.73 8.96
N ARG A 253 -20.84 11.99 8.02
CA ARG A 253 -20.89 11.42 6.67
C ARG A 253 -20.74 9.90 6.69
N PHE A 254 -19.77 9.37 7.43
CA PHE A 254 -19.54 7.94 7.60
C PHE A 254 -20.77 7.23 8.20
N CYS A 255 -21.44 7.85 9.18
CA CYS A 255 -22.67 7.31 9.76
C CYS A 255 -23.87 7.29 8.80
N CYS A 256 -23.93 8.22 7.84
CA CYS A 256 -25.02 8.34 6.87
C CYS A 256 -24.77 7.56 5.57
N GLN A 257 -23.53 7.20 5.30
CA GLN A 257 -23.13 6.45 4.13
C GLN A 257 -23.35 4.96 4.34
N SER A 258 -24.09 4.33 3.42
CA SER A 258 -24.12 2.88 3.26
C SER A 258 -22.85 2.36 2.57
N ILE A 259 -21.69 2.98 2.79
CA ILE A 259 -20.38 2.51 2.29
C ILE A 259 -19.90 1.47 3.31
N HIS A 260 -20.56 0.32 3.30
CA HIS A 260 -20.35 -0.77 4.27
C HIS A 260 -19.76 -2.02 3.61
N THR A 261 -18.93 -1.88 2.58
CA THR A 261 -18.32 -3.05 1.95
C THR A 261 -16.97 -3.40 2.57
N GLU A 262 -16.14 -2.42 2.95
CA GLU A 262 -14.75 -2.70 3.39
C GLU A 262 -14.35 -2.17 4.77
N ALA A 263 -15.03 -1.14 5.30
CA ALA A 263 -14.74 -0.57 6.62
C ALA A 263 -15.97 -0.56 7.53
N ASN A 264 -15.81 -1.04 8.77
CA ASN A 264 -16.89 -1.11 9.76
C ASN A 264 -16.93 0.10 10.70
N ARG A 265 -15.77 0.70 10.95
CA ARG A 265 -15.59 1.77 11.93
C ARG A 265 -14.52 2.74 11.44
N ILE A 266 -14.63 3.98 11.91
CA ILE A 266 -13.66 5.04 11.67
C ILE A 266 -12.98 5.43 12.99
N LEU A 267 -11.68 5.71 12.92
CA LEU A 267 -10.85 6.14 14.04
C LEU A 267 -10.09 7.40 13.64
N PHE A 268 -9.91 8.30 14.61
CA PHE A 268 -9.25 9.57 14.40
C PHE A 268 -8.04 9.71 15.33
N CYS A 269 -6.88 10.01 14.76
CA CYS A 269 -5.68 10.35 15.50
C CYS A 269 -5.48 11.86 15.49
N ASN A 270 -5.58 12.52 16.64
CA ASN A 270 -5.14 13.91 16.75
C ASN A 270 -3.61 13.97 16.57
N ILE A 271 -3.12 14.79 15.65
CA ILE A 271 -1.67 14.86 15.37
C ILE A 271 -0.84 15.40 16.55
N ARG A 272 -1.48 15.98 17.59
CA ARG A 272 -0.85 16.37 18.86
C ARG A 272 -0.75 15.23 19.89
N GLN A 273 -1.37 14.06 19.64
CA GLN A 273 -1.46 12.95 20.60
C GLN A 273 -0.91 11.63 20.04
N VAL A 274 0.04 11.73 19.12
CA VAL A 274 0.55 10.62 18.31
C VAL A 274 1.17 9.51 19.15
N GLU A 275 2.04 9.86 20.10
CA GLU A 275 2.71 8.87 20.95
C GLU A 275 1.69 8.03 21.73
N LYS A 276 0.73 8.70 22.37
CA LYS A 276 -0.38 8.05 23.08
C LYS A 276 -1.22 7.20 22.12
N PHE A 277 -1.54 7.73 20.93
CA PHE A 277 -2.32 7.02 19.93
C PHE A 277 -1.64 5.71 19.50
N PHE A 278 -0.33 5.72 19.24
CA PHE A 278 0.42 4.51 18.87
C PHE A 278 0.50 3.48 20.00
N GLN A 279 0.60 3.94 21.25
CA GLN A 279 0.61 3.08 22.44
C GLN A 279 -0.75 2.39 22.64
N GLU A 280 -1.85 3.13 22.46
CA GLU A 280 -3.20 2.61 22.70
C GLU A 280 -3.76 1.76 21.56
N ASN A 281 -3.21 1.89 20.33
CA ASN A 281 -3.77 1.26 19.13
C ASN A 281 -2.85 0.20 18.51
N GLU A 282 -2.48 -0.84 19.28
CA GLU A 282 -1.66 -1.99 18.82
C GLU A 282 -2.23 -2.74 17.60
N LYS A 283 -3.53 -2.57 17.32
CA LYS A 283 -4.21 -3.19 16.18
C LYS A 283 -3.94 -2.53 14.82
N ILE A 284 -3.19 -1.42 14.74
CA ILE A 284 -2.80 -0.84 13.45
C ILE A 284 -1.85 -1.78 12.73
N MET A 285 -2.11 -2.08 11.46
CA MET A 285 -1.25 -2.95 10.66
C MET A 285 0.17 -2.37 10.51
N PRO A 286 1.23 -3.22 10.49
CA PRO A 286 2.63 -2.78 10.57
C PRO A 286 3.04 -1.71 9.55
N GLU A 287 2.71 -1.91 8.27
CA GLU A 287 3.03 -0.96 7.20
C GLU A 287 2.31 0.38 7.37
N HIS A 288 1.11 0.40 7.96
CA HIS A 288 0.39 1.64 8.24
C HIS A 288 0.99 2.37 9.46
N ARG A 289 1.56 1.64 10.43
CA ARG A 289 2.40 2.25 11.47
C ARG A 289 3.65 2.89 10.86
N GLY A 290 4.29 2.21 9.90
CA GLY A 290 5.40 2.76 9.14
C GLY A 290 5.03 4.01 8.34
N ALA A 291 3.85 4.01 7.70
CA ALA A 291 3.35 5.17 6.97
C ALA A 291 3.13 6.38 7.89
N LEU A 292 2.53 6.16 9.06
CA LEU A 292 2.39 7.20 10.07
C LEU A 292 3.75 7.71 10.58
N GLN A 293 4.71 6.82 10.88
CA GLN A 293 6.08 7.21 11.24
C GLN A 293 6.72 8.08 10.15
N LEU A 294 6.58 7.69 8.89
CA LEU A 294 7.08 8.43 7.73
C LEU A 294 6.54 9.87 7.71
N TYR A 295 5.25 10.06 7.99
CA TYR A 295 4.63 11.37 8.08
C TYR A 295 5.17 12.20 9.25
N PHE A 296 5.20 11.64 10.46
CA PHE A 296 5.67 12.38 11.65
C PHE A 296 7.15 12.78 11.58
N GLU A 297 7.95 12.06 10.78
CA GLU A 297 9.35 12.40 10.52
C GLU A 297 9.55 13.29 9.28
N SER A 298 8.49 13.74 8.60
CA SER A 298 8.57 14.55 7.38
C SER A 298 8.57 16.06 7.67
N SER A 299 9.10 16.86 6.74
CA SER A 299 8.95 18.33 6.79
C SER A 299 7.49 18.78 6.75
N LEU A 300 6.63 18.04 6.04
CA LEU A 300 5.21 18.36 5.90
C LEU A 300 4.46 18.28 7.23
N PHE A 301 4.79 17.33 8.09
CA PHE A 301 4.25 17.32 9.45
C PHE A 301 4.67 18.56 10.26
N GLN A 302 5.89 19.07 10.06
CA GLN A 302 6.31 20.30 10.73
C GLN A 302 5.50 21.52 10.27
N GLU A 303 5.12 21.56 8.99
CA GLU A 303 4.21 22.57 8.44
C GLU A 303 2.80 22.42 9.00
N ASP A 304 2.23 21.21 8.94
CA ASP A 304 0.91 20.90 9.50
C ASP A 304 0.83 21.20 11.00
N TRP A 305 1.91 20.91 11.74
CA TRP A 305 2.01 21.20 13.17
C TRP A 305 1.94 22.71 13.41
N LYS A 306 2.75 23.51 12.72
CA LYS A 306 2.74 24.98 12.87
C LYS A 306 1.37 25.58 12.57
N LEU A 307 0.70 25.10 11.52
CA LEU A 307 -0.65 25.54 11.16
C LEU A 307 -1.70 25.26 12.25
N CYS A 308 -1.45 24.32 13.16
CA CYS A 308 -2.32 24.11 14.31
C CYS A 308 -2.13 25.17 15.40
N ASP A 309 -0.92 25.75 15.54
CA ASP A 309 -0.64 26.76 16.58
C ASP A 309 -1.13 28.16 16.17
N GLU A 310 -1.48 28.35 14.89
CA GLU A 310 -1.97 29.62 14.32
C GLU A 310 -3.52 29.76 14.34
N LYS A 311 -4.25 28.73 14.79
CA LYS A 311 -5.73 28.72 14.90
C LYS A 311 -6.19 28.71 16.35
#